data_AF-A0A1Q7E640-F1
#
_entry.id   AF-A0A1Q7E640-F1
#
_cell.length_a   1.000
_cell.length_b   1.000
_cell.length_c   1.000
_cell.angle_alpha   90.00
_cell.angle_beta   90.00
_cell.angle_gamma   90.00
#
_symmetry.space_group_name_H-M   'P 1'
#
loop_
_entity.id
_entity.type
_entity.pdbx_description
1 polymer ?
#
loop_
_entity_poly.entity_id
_entity_poly.type
_entity_poly.pdbx_seq_one_letter_code
_entity_poly.pdbx_strand_id
1 'polypeptide(L)'
;MIDTLSQQLGPIDTGIRLVVAEFDPAAVNRTGRFDVQVRSQMFYVLPSATDGRICLALVPASKPMRWQRSLESDSVEVKAMRYALGPCVYYAVFGTPGLAVERWLETHQFDLAGDLDWTLPTSPERGHEGFASIGMVNARFMFSRQFYQGNLFRGSFTRVACAGGHRQACRLAVLDTTREPQLPLPPGLFADNSYNWRFAPRLLEGGYFFSDLIQSQGRDRFARFWRSPLPVDSAFGAAMGVPIDEWTLQWAERKTYHMPLGSKVPLGGLLLSLVLAAVALAGGVALNARRQVG
;
A
#
# COMPACT_ATOMS: atom_id res chain seq x y z
N MET A 1 -6.29 11.73 -23.50
CA MET A 1 -5.64 11.25 -22.26
C MET A 1 -6.57 10.35 -21.43
N ILE A 2 -7.80 10.77 -21.10
CA ILE A 2 -8.83 9.86 -20.55
C ILE A 2 -9.12 8.71 -21.53
N ASP A 3 -9.12 8.97 -22.85
CA ASP A 3 -9.32 7.93 -23.87
C ASP A 3 -8.21 6.87 -23.85
N THR A 4 -6.95 7.29 -23.66
CA THR A 4 -5.78 6.40 -23.52
C THR A 4 -5.87 5.55 -22.25
N LEU A 5 -6.33 6.14 -21.14
CA LEU A 5 -6.64 5.42 -19.91
C LEU A 5 -7.79 4.42 -20.12
N SER A 6 -8.84 4.79 -20.85
CA SER A 6 -9.97 3.89 -21.13
C SER A 6 -9.55 2.65 -21.92
N GLN A 7 -8.63 2.80 -22.87
CA GLN A 7 -8.09 1.68 -23.65
C GLN A 7 -7.30 0.68 -22.78
N GLN A 8 -6.67 1.15 -21.70
CA GLN A 8 -5.88 0.32 -20.79
C GLN A 8 -6.71 -0.28 -19.65
N LEU A 9 -7.70 0.46 -19.14
CA LEU A 9 -8.54 0.02 -18.03
C LEU A 9 -9.63 -0.97 -18.48
N GLY A 10 -9.90 -1.04 -19.78
CA GLY A 10 -11.03 -1.77 -20.36
C GLY A 10 -12.32 -0.95 -20.31
N PRO A 11 -13.46 -1.51 -20.75
CA PRO A 11 -14.73 -0.79 -20.81
C PRO A 11 -15.12 -0.23 -19.44
N ILE A 12 -15.41 1.08 -19.42
CA ILE A 12 -16.03 1.82 -18.33
C ILE A 12 -17.54 1.82 -18.63
N ASP A 13 -18.32 1.03 -17.89
CA ASP A 13 -19.73 0.75 -18.23
C ASP A 13 -20.66 0.73 -17.01
N THR A 14 -20.27 1.38 -15.92
CA THR A 14 -21.00 1.28 -14.66
C THR A 14 -21.98 2.44 -14.45
N GLY A 15 -22.05 3.37 -15.41
CA GLY A 15 -22.85 4.59 -15.28
C GLY A 15 -22.32 5.58 -14.24
N ILE A 16 -21.16 5.28 -13.62
CA ILE A 16 -20.44 6.18 -12.70
C ILE A 16 -19.54 7.11 -13.54
N ARG A 17 -19.71 8.41 -13.31
CA ARG A 17 -18.93 9.49 -13.90
C ARG A 17 -17.76 9.83 -13.00
N LEU A 18 -16.58 9.79 -13.61
CA LEU A 18 -15.33 10.17 -12.97
C LEU A 18 -15.08 11.66 -13.24
N VAL A 19 -14.95 12.44 -12.16
CA VAL A 19 -14.64 13.87 -12.23
C VAL A 19 -13.29 14.09 -11.57
N VAL A 20 -12.42 14.85 -12.22
CA VAL A 20 -11.17 15.32 -11.64
C VAL A 20 -11.26 16.83 -11.53
N ALA A 21 -11.00 17.37 -10.35
CA ALA A 21 -10.89 18.81 -10.18
C ALA A 21 -9.61 19.17 -9.43
N GLU A 22 -9.03 20.30 -9.80
CA GLU A 22 -7.82 20.81 -9.17
C GLU A 22 -8.19 21.82 -8.09
N PHE A 23 -7.44 21.84 -6.98
CA PHE A 23 -7.60 22.84 -5.93
C PHE A 23 -6.28 23.55 -5.64
N ASP A 24 -6.31 24.86 -5.41
CA ASP A 24 -5.12 25.59 -4.95
C ASP A 24 -4.96 25.47 -3.42
N PRO A 25 -3.99 24.68 -2.92
CA PRO A 25 -3.78 24.57 -1.47
C PRO A 25 -3.29 25.88 -0.84
N ALA A 26 -2.74 26.84 -1.60
CA ALA A 26 -2.40 28.16 -1.08
C ALA A 26 -3.66 29.00 -0.79
N ALA A 27 -4.74 28.81 -1.56
CA ALA A 27 -6.05 29.39 -1.27
C ALA A 27 -6.68 28.78 -0.01
N VAL A 28 -6.54 27.47 0.21
CA VAL A 28 -7.06 26.77 1.41
C VAL A 28 -6.39 27.29 2.70
N ASN A 29 -5.09 27.56 2.66
CA ASN A 29 -4.31 27.98 3.83
C ASN A 29 -4.61 29.42 4.30
N ARG A 30 -5.18 30.30 3.45
CA ARG A 30 -5.53 31.68 3.84
C ARG A 30 -6.58 31.77 4.95
N THR A 31 -7.29 30.68 5.22
CA THR A 31 -8.26 30.57 6.31
C THR A 31 -7.62 30.28 7.68
N GLY A 32 -6.31 30.03 7.75
CA GLY A 32 -5.56 29.81 9.00
C GLY A 32 -5.91 28.54 9.78
N ARG A 33 -6.74 27.65 9.21
CA ARG A 33 -7.29 26.46 9.90
C ARG A 33 -6.73 25.11 9.44
N PHE A 34 -5.89 25.07 8.41
CA PHE A 34 -5.48 23.82 7.77
C PHE A 34 -3.95 23.65 7.77
N ASP A 35 -3.51 22.54 8.36
CA ASP A 35 -2.10 22.14 8.56
C ASP A 35 -1.39 21.75 7.24
N VAL A 36 -0.06 21.67 7.28
CA VAL A 36 0.86 21.29 6.17
C VAL A 36 0.43 19.99 5.46
N GLN A 37 -0.30 19.11 6.14
CA GLN A 37 -0.81 17.84 5.60
C GLN A 37 -1.74 18.01 4.39
N VAL A 38 -2.62 19.03 4.37
CA VAL A 38 -3.59 19.25 3.28
C VAL A 38 -2.90 19.60 1.96
N ARG A 39 -1.71 20.21 2.01
CA ARG A 39 -0.99 20.68 0.81
C ARG A 39 -0.55 19.57 -0.14
N SER A 40 -0.50 18.32 0.34
CA SER A 40 0.06 17.19 -0.41
C SER A 40 -0.92 16.04 -0.66
N GLN A 41 -2.13 16.14 -0.10
CA GLN A 41 -3.17 15.12 -0.13
C GLN A 41 -4.01 15.21 -1.41
N MET A 42 -4.43 14.05 -1.88
CA MET A 42 -5.53 13.92 -2.84
C MET A 42 -6.80 13.67 -2.03
N PHE A 43 -7.90 14.31 -2.37
CA PHE A 43 -9.18 14.03 -1.73
C PHE A 43 -10.10 13.34 -2.71
N TYR A 44 -10.90 12.42 -2.20
CA TYR A 44 -11.86 11.68 -3.00
C TYR A 44 -13.24 11.81 -2.37
N VAL A 45 -14.22 12.07 -3.21
CA VAL A 45 -15.64 12.04 -2.87
C VAL A 45 -16.25 10.87 -3.62
N LEU A 46 -16.66 9.85 -2.87
CA LEU A 46 -17.25 8.63 -3.38
C LEU A 46 -18.68 8.87 -3.88
N PRO A 47 -19.20 8.00 -4.76
CA PRO A 47 -20.59 8.06 -5.21
C PRO A 47 -21.61 8.08 -4.07
N SER A 48 -21.33 7.39 -2.96
CA SER A 48 -22.16 7.37 -1.75
C SER A 48 -22.26 8.74 -1.05
N ALA A 49 -21.32 9.65 -1.28
CA ALA A 49 -21.33 11.03 -0.79
C ALA A 49 -21.84 12.05 -1.85
N THR A 50 -22.26 11.60 -3.04
CA THR A 50 -22.78 12.46 -4.11
C THR A 50 -24.21 12.08 -4.50
N ASP A 51 -24.49 11.91 -5.79
CA ASP A 51 -25.77 11.48 -6.37
C ASP A 51 -25.80 9.96 -6.65
N GLY A 52 -24.84 9.20 -6.10
CA GLY A 52 -24.68 7.78 -6.39
C GLY A 52 -24.03 7.48 -7.74
N ARG A 53 -23.69 8.51 -8.53
CA ARG A 53 -23.15 8.37 -9.89
C ARG A 53 -21.88 9.16 -10.12
N ILE A 54 -21.50 10.08 -9.23
CA ILE A 54 -20.28 10.88 -9.39
C ILE A 54 -19.22 10.42 -8.40
N CYS A 55 -18.03 10.06 -8.90
CA CYS A 55 -16.83 9.97 -8.08
C CYS A 55 -15.89 11.11 -8.45
N LEU A 56 -15.55 11.95 -7.47
CA LEU A 56 -14.71 13.12 -7.66
C LEU A 56 -13.34 12.92 -7.02
N ALA A 57 -12.29 13.07 -7.80
CA ALA A 57 -10.90 13.17 -7.34
C ALA A 57 -10.45 14.64 -7.34
N LEU A 58 -10.09 15.15 -6.17
CA LEU A 58 -9.58 16.50 -5.94
C LEU A 58 -8.06 16.45 -5.80
N VAL A 59 -7.35 17.10 -6.72
CA VAL A 59 -5.88 17.07 -6.81
C VAL A 59 -5.28 18.46 -6.54
N PRO A 60 -4.18 18.57 -5.78
CA PRO A 60 -3.61 19.86 -5.43
C PRO A 60 -2.86 20.51 -6.61
N ALA A 61 -3.25 21.71 -7.00
CA ALA A 61 -2.64 22.52 -8.06
C ALA A 61 -1.23 23.01 -7.71
N SER A 62 -0.90 23.20 -6.42
CA SER A 62 0.45 23.66 -6.00
C SER A 62 1.49 22.57 -5.99
N LYS A 63 1.13 21.34 -6.34
CA LYS A 63 2.08 20.53 -7.07
C LYS A 63 1.95 21.05 -8.49
N PRO A 64 2.84 21.94 -8.99
CA PRO A 64 3.36 21.57 -10.29
C PRO A 64 3.84 20.16 -10.00
N MET A 65 3.19 19.16 -10.60
CA MET A 65 3.85 18.45 -11.66
C MET A 65 5.36 18.85 -11.66
N ARG A 66 6.13 18.43 -10.64
CA ARG A 66 7.60 18.44 -10.73
C ARG A 66 8.01 17.36 -11.74
N TRP A 67 7.05 16.53 -12.12
CA TRP A 67 6.91 15.84 -13.38
C TRP A 67 6.86 16.77 -14.61
N GLN A 68 6.28 17.99 -14.54
CA GLN A 68 6.14 18.94 -15.66
C GLN A 68 7.47 19.42 -16.26
N ARG A 69 8.49 19.61 -15.42
CA ARG A 69 9.82 20.04 -15.89
C ARG A 69 10.70 18.88 -16.38
N SER A 70 10.21 17.65 -16.30
CA SER A 70 10.80 16.45 -16.92
C SER A 70 9.94 15.92 -18.08
N LEU A 71 9.00 16.72 -18.59
CA LEU A 71 8.04 16.34 -19.64
C LEU A 71 8.60 16.46 -21.04
N GLU A 72 9.36 15.44 -21.43
CA GLU A 72 9.44 15.08 -22.84
C GLU A 72 8.87 13.66 -23.09
N SER A 73 8.26 13.03 -22.08
CA SER A 73 7.73 11.67 -22.20
C SER A 73 6.29 11.53 -21.67
N ASP A 74 5.38 11.18 -22.57
CA ASP A 74 3.96 10.85 -22.33
C ASP A 74 3.73 9.83 -21.19
N SER A 75 4.70 8.97 -20.90
CA SER A 75 4.56 7.91 -19.89
C SER A 75 4.44 8.41 -18.44
N VAL A 76 4.93 9.63 -18.14
CA VAL A 76 5.02 10.15 -16.78
C VAL A 76 3.73 10.84 -16.34
N GLU A 77 3.07 11.59 -17.24
CA GLU A 77 1.77 12.21 -16.98
C GLU A 77 0.69 11.16 -16.77
N VAL A 78 0.67 10.14 -17.62
CA VAL A 78 -0.23 8.99 -17.49
C VAL A 78 -0.04 8.28 -16.16
N LYS A 79 1.20 8.08 -15.70
CA LYS A 79 1.49 7.52 -14.37
C LYS A 79 0.96 8.42 -13.25
N ALA A 80 1.24 9.72 -13.28
CA ALA A 80 0.77 10.66 -12.26
C ALA A 80 -0.76 10.72 -12.18
N MET A 81 -1.44 10.70 -13.32
CA MET A 81 -2.89 10.65 -13.36
C MET A 81 -3.45 9.32 -12.87
N ARG A 82 -2.83 8.18 -13.18
CA ARG A 82 -3.28 6.90 -12.61
C ARG A 82 -3.32 6.93 -11.08
N TYR A 83 -2.26 7.44 -10.45
CA TYR A 83 -2.23 7.63 -9.01
C TYR A 83 -3.28 8.63 -8.52
N ALA A 84 -3.52 9.69 -9.29
CA ALA A 84 -4.48 10.74 -8.92
C ALA A 84 -5.95 10.35 -9.09
N LEU A 85 -6.26 9.44 -10.03
CA LEU A 85 -7.62 8.96 -10.24
C LEU A 85 -8.01 7.91 -9.19
N GLY A 86 -7.02 7.14 -8.73
CA GLY A 86 -7.11 6.29 -7.54
C GLY A 86 -8.42 5.47 -7.47
N PRO A 87 -9.12 5.48 -6.32
CA PRO A 87 -10.32 4.68 -6.09
C PRO A 87 -11.47 4.94 -7.06
N CYS A 88 -11.58 6.15 -7.62
CA CYS A 88 -12.68 6.48 -8.54
C CYS A 88 -12.66 5.62 -9.81
N VAL A 89 -11.49 5.15 -10.24
CA VAL A 89 -11.40 4.24 -11.39
C VAL A 89 -12.01 2.89 -11.08
N TYR A 90 -11.85 2.37 -9.86
CA TYR A 90 -12.48 1.11 -9.46
C TYR A 90 -14.00 1.20 -9.50
N TYR A 91 -14.57 2.34 -9.08
CA TYR A 91 -16.01 2.60 -9.22
C TYR A 91 -16.44 2.68 -10.70
N ALA A 92 -15.69 3.42 -11.51
CA ALA A 92 -15.98 3.56 -12.94
C ALA A 92 -15.93 2.20 -13.69
N VAL A 93 -15.04 1.30 -13.28
CA VAL A 93 -14.82 0.01 -13.95
C VAL A 93 -15.71 -1.11 -13.38
N PHE A 94 -15.90 -1.18 -12.07
CA PHE A 94 -16.57 -2.30 -11.39
C PHE A 94 -17.93 -1.95 -10.76
N GLY A 95 -18.27 -0.67 -10.71
CA GLY A 95 -19.53 -0.14 -10.20
C GLY A 95 -19.47 0.17 -8.71
N THR A 96 -20.62 0.32 -8.08
CA THR A 96 -20.68 0.49 -6.62
C THR A 96 -20.35 -0.84 -5.94
N PRO A 97 -19.41 -0.86 -4.98
CA PRO A 97 -19.12 -2.06 -4.20
C PRO A 97 -20.32 -2.46 -3.35
N GLY A 98 -20.36 -3.72 -2.91
CA GLY A 98 -21.30 -4.14 -1.88
C GLY A 98 -21.02 -3.45 -0.55
N LEU A 99 -22.05 -3.20 0.25
CA LEU A 99 -21.96 -2.36 1.47
C LEU A 99 -20.85 -2.78 2.44
N ALA A 100 -20.62 -4.09 2.61
CA ALA A 100 -19.56 -4.60 3.48
C ALA A 100 -18.16 -4.32 2.92
N VAL A 101 -17.99 -4.43 1.60
CA VAL A 101 -16.74 -4.12 0.89
C VAL A 101 -16.49 -2.61 0.91
N GLU A 102 -17.52 -1.79 0.67
CA GLU A 102 -17.42 -0.33 0.70
C GLU A 102 -16.91 0.17 2.05
N ARG A 103 -17.56 -0.22 3.16
CA ARG A 103 -17.18 0.20 4.52
C ARG A 103 -15.76 -0.24 4.90
N TRP A 104 -15.37 -1.44 4.46
CA TRP A 104 -14.02 -1.92 4.65
C TRP A 104 -13.01 -1.07 3.87
N LEU A 105 -13.28 -0.73 2.62
CA LEU A 105 -12.41 0.13 1.81
C LEU A 105 -12.30 1.54 2.37
N GLU A 106 -13.40 2.13 2.84
CA GLU A 106 -13.41 3.43 3.51
C GLU A 106 -12.53 3.42 4.77
N THR A 107 -12.67 2.37 5.61
CA THR A 107 -11.82 2.20 6.79
C THR A 107 -10.36 1.95 6.42
N HIS A 108 -10.14 1.38 5.25
CA HIS A 108 -8.83 1.20 4.68
C HIS A 108 -8.26 2.45 4.00
N GLN A 109 -9.05 3.51 3.86
CA GLN A 109 -8.75 4.67 3.03
C GLN A 109 -8.28 4.27 1.62
N PHE A 110 -8.82 3.16 1.12
CA PHE A 110 -8.47 2.54 -0.17
C PHE A 110 -6.96 2.27 -0.35
N ASP A 111 -6.24 1.95 0.74
CA ASP A 111 -4.80 1.67 0.72
C ASP A 111 -4.39 0.46 -0.16
N LEU A 112 -5.36 -0.38 -0.54
CA LEU A 112 -5.19 -1.55 -1.43
C LEU A 112 -5.41 -1.24 -2.92
N ALA A 113 -5.90 -0.05 -3.24
CA ALA A 113 -6.38 0.37 -4.56
C ALA A 113 -5.55 1.54 -5.13
N GLY A 114 -4.26 1.59 -4.79
CA GLY A 114 -3.37 2.70 -5.15
C GLY A 114 -2.81 2.63 -6.58
N ASP A 115 -2.68 1.43 -7.13
CA ASP A 115 -2.25 1.18 -8.50
C ASP A 115 -3.43 0.81 -9.38
N LEU A 116 -3.39 1.24 -10.64
CA LEU A 116 -4.44 1.02 -11.63
C LEU A 116 -3.98 0.13 -12.80
N ASP A 117 -2.74 -0.38 -12.75
CA ASP A 117 -2.21 -1.20 -13.84
C ASP A 117 -2.34 -2.70 -13.54
N TRP A 118 -3.53 -3.21 -13.84
CA TRP A 118 -3.79 -4.65 -13.83
C TRP A 118 -3.57 -5.33 -15.19
N THR A 119 -3.02 -4.61 -16.19
CA THR A 119 -2.73 -5.18 -17.51
C THR A 119 -1.30 -5.69 -17.64
N LEU A 120 -0.37 -5.07 -16.91
CA LEU A 120 1.02 -5.49 -16.96
C LEU A 120 1.28 -6.71 -16.06
N PRO A 121 2.27 -7.58 -16.37
CA PRO A 121 2.54 -8.79 -15.58
C PRO A 121 3.08 -8.49 -14.17
N THR A 122 2.46 -8.94 -13.08
CA THR A 122 2.98 -8.69 -11.72
C THR A 122 4.47 -9.03 -11.62
N SER A 123 5.31 -8.02 -11.35
CA SER A 123 6.73 -8.21 -11.06
C SER A 123 7.05 -7.78 -9.62
N PRO A 124 8.06 -8.38 -8.99
CA PRO A 124 8.59 -7.86 -7.71
C PRO A 124 9.08 -6.42 -7.85
N GLU A 125 9.53 -6.03 -9.04
CA GLU A 125 10.09 -4.70 -9.34
C GLU A 125 9.03 -3.60 -9.50
N ARG A 126 7.77 -3.95 -9.83
CA ARG A 126 6.68 -2.98 -10.06
C ARG A 126 6.43 -2.05 -8.85
N GLY A 127 6.73 -2.47 -7.63
CA GLY A 127 6.68 -1.62 -6.42
C GLY A 127 7.92 -0.74 -6.20
N HIS A 128 9.06 -1.14 -6.74
CA HIS A 128 10.35 -0.50 -6.51
C HIS A 128 10.60 0.72 -7.43
N GLU A 129 9.94 0.78 -8.58
CA GLU A 129 10.07 1.90 -9.53
C GLU A 129 9.53 3.23 -8.99
N GLY A 130 8.49 3.19 -8.15
CA GLY A 130 7.94 4.38 -7.49
C GLY A 130 8.97 5.09 -6.60
N PHE A 131 9.90 4.34 -6.02
CA PHE A 131 11.03 4.86 -5.24
C PHE A 131 12.23 5.24 -6.11
N ALA A 132 12.48 4.52 -7.21
CA ALA A 132 13.55 4.85 -8.16
C ALA A 132 13.29 6.17 -8.93
N SER A 133 12.03 6.54 -9.15
CA SER A 133 11.64 7.78 -9.84
C SER A 133 11.84 9.06 -9.03
N ILE A 134 12.11 8.98 -7.72
CA ILE A 134 12.73 10.10 -6.98
C ILE A 134 14.23 10.01 -7.28
N GLY A 135 14.61 10.51 -8.46
CA GLY A 135 15.93 10.31 -9.06
C GLY A 135 17.11 10.98 -8.36
N MET A 136 17.33 10.79 -7.05
CA MET A 136 18.45 11.44 -6.37
C MET A 136 18.94 10.78 -5.06
N VAL A 137 18.71 9.49 -4.84
CA VAL A 137 19.50 8.77 -3.82
C VAL A 137 19.85 7.39 -4.36
N ASN A 138 21.15 7.22 -4.67
CA ASN A 138 21.83 5.97 -4.99
C ASN A 138 20.99 4.72 -4.66
N ALA A 139 20.74 3.85 -5.65
CA ALA A 139 20.16 2.53 -5.39
C ALA A 139 20.86 1.85 -4.19
N ARG A 140 22.18 2.05 -4.02
CA ARG A 140 22.98 1.60 -2.87
C ARG A 140 22.57 2.16 -1.50
N PHE A 141 21.99 3.36 -1.44
CA PHE A 141 21.47 4.00 -0.22
C PHE A 141 20.04 3.54 0.10
N MET A 142 19.19 3.35 -0.93
CA MET A 142 17.86 2.74 -0.77
C MET A 142 17.96 1.26 -0.39
N PHE A 143 18.91 0.52 -0.99
CA PHE A 143 19.29 -0.83 -0.59
C PHE A 143 20.25 -0.86 0.61
N SER A 144 20.55 0.29 1.22
CA SER A 144 21.22 0.25 2.51
C SER A 144 20.27 -0.41 3.50
N ARG A 145 20.78 -1.42 4.18
CA ARG A 145 20.05 -2.19 5.19
C ARG A 145 19.34 -1.26 6.20
N GLN A 146 19.93 -0.10 6.50
CA GLN A 146 19.39 0.93 7.39
C GLN A 146 18.15 1.66 6.87
N PHE A 147 18.10 2.07 5.60
CA PHE A 147 16.92 2.76 5.04
C PHE A 147 15.73 1.80 4.88
N TYR A 148 16.02 0.58 4.42
CA TYR A 148 15.02 -0.46 4.23
C TYR A 148 14.47 -0.95 5.58
N GLN A 149 15.33 -1.19 6.58
CA GLN A 149 14.90 -1.52 7.95
C GLN A 149 14.11 -0.36 8.59
N GLY A 150 14.57 0.88 8.45
CA GLY A 150 13.88 2.05 9.00
C GLY A 150 12.44 2.21 8.49
N ASN A 151 12.20 1.93 7.21
CA ASN A 151 10.85 2.01 6.62
C ASN A 151 10.03 0.72 6.79
N LEU A 152 10.67 -0.46 6.84
CA LEU A 152 10.03 -1.73 7.19
C LEU A 152 9.46 -1.71 8.62
N PHE A 153 10.20 -1.14 9.58
CA PHE A 153 9.79 -1.06 10.99
C PHE A 153 8.99 0.19 11.36
N ARG A 154 8.84 1.15 10.43
CA ARG A 154 7.90 2.28 10.60
C ARG A 154 6.43 1.90 10.40
N GLY A 155 6.16 0.74 9.79
CA GLY A 155 4.82 0.20 9.62
C GLY A 155 4.37 -0.70 10.78
N SER A 156 3.16 -1.24 10.68
CA SER A 156 2.62 -2.19 11.69
C SER A 156 3.46 -3.47 11.75
N PHE A 157 3.64 -4.03 12.96
CA PHE A 157 4.28 -5.36 13.13
C PHE A 157 3.53 -6.46 12.37
N THR A 158 2.22 -6.34 12.23
CA THR A 158 1.37 -7.26 11.46
C THR A 158 1.82 -7.35 10.00
N ARG A 159 2.26 -6.23 9.42
CA ARG A 159 2.80 -6.18 8.04
C ARG A 159 4.07 -7.01 7.92
N VAL A 160 5.01 -6.79 8.83
CA VAL A 160 6.32 -7.48 8.83
C VAL A 160 6.12 -8.97 9.08
N ALA A 161 5.22 -9.33 10.00
CA ALA A 161 4.88 -10.72 10.26
C ALA A 161 4.23 -11.38 9.02
N CYS A 162 3.32 -10.71 8.31
CA CYS A 162 2.77 -11.25 7.06
C CYS A 162 3.88 -11.51 6.03
N ALA A 163 4.73 -10.51 5.80
CA ALA A 163 5.86 -10.60 4.89
C ALA A 163 6.89 -11.67 5.29
N GLY A 164 6.95 -12.02 6.58
CA GLY A 164 7.75 -13.11 7.14
C GLY A 164 7.08 -14.49 7.12
N GLY A 165 5.92 -14.62 6.47
CA GLY A 165 5.25 -15.89 6.27
C GLY A 165 4.13 -16.23 7.27
N HIS A 166 3.77 -15.31 8.18
CA HIS A 166 2.73 -15.58 9.17
C HIS A 166 1.32 -15.35 8.60
N ARG A 167 0.64 -16.45 8.23
CA ARG A 167 -0.70 -16.45 7.61
C ARG A 167 -1.73 -15.61 8.39
N GLN A 168 -1.83 -15.76 9.71
CA GLN A 168 -2.76 -14.97 10.53
C GLN A 168 -2.45 -13.47 10.49
N ALA A 169 -1.16 -13.10 10.42
CA ALA A 169 -0.77 -11.71 10.28
C ALA A 169 -1.15 -11.16 8.89
N CYS A 170 -1.07 -11.96 7.83
CA CYS A 170 -1.58 -11.56 6.52
C CYS A 170 -3.08 -11.30 6.52
N ARG A 171 -3.85 -12.16 7.20
CA ARG A 171 -5.28 -11.93 7.41
C ARG A 171 -5.55 -10.59 8.09
N LEU A 172 -4.87 -10.35 9.22
CA LEU A 172 -5.05 -9.12 10.00
C LEU A 172 -4.59 -7.90 9.21
N ALA A 173 -3.48 -7.97 8.47
CA ALA A 173 -3.00 -6.85 7.67
C ALA A 173 -4.05 -6.36 6.63
N VAL A 174 -4.89 -7.25 6.12
CA VAL A 174 -5.92 -6.94 5.13
C VAL A 174 -7.27 -6.60 5.75
N LEU A 175 -7.64 -7.27 6.84
CA LEU A 175 -8.99 -7.14 7.42
C LEU A 175 -9.04 -6.21 8.64
N ASP A 176 -7.91 -5.73 9.15
CA ASP A 176 -7.88 -4.91 10.35
C ASP A 176 -8.41 -3.49 10.10
N THR A 177 -9.60 -3.26 10.66
CA THR A 177 -10.32 -1.99 10.64
C THR A 177 -10.09 -1.13 11.89
N THR A 178 -9.24 -1.52 12.85
CA THR A 178 -9.10 -0.77 14.11
C THR A 178 -8.24 0.49 13.98
N ARG A 179 -7.60 0.71 12.84
CA ARG A 179 -6.77 1.90 12.61
C ARG A 179 -7.67 3.10 12.33
N GLU A 180 -7.56 4.13 13.18
CA GLU A 180 -8.30 5.38 12.97
C GLU A 180 -7.88 6.07 11.66
N PRO A 181 -8.85 6.64 10.91
CA PRO A 181 -8.56 7.51 9.79
C PRO A 181 -7.67 8.67 10.23
N GLN A 182 -6.71 9.05 9.39
CA GLN A 182 -5.80 10.16 9.71
C GLN A 182 -6.51 11.51 9.85
N LEU A 183 -7.66 11.65 9.19
CA LEU A 183 -8.50 12.83 9.23
C LEU A 183 -9.94 12.41 9.49
N PRO A 184 -10.67 13.07 10.41
CA PRO A 184 -12.07 12.81 10.68
C PRO A 184 -12.93 13.40 9.54
N LEU A 185 -12.92 12.72 8.40
CA LEU A 185 -13.74 13.09 7.24
C LEU A 185 -15.13 12.44 7.33
N PRO A 186 -16.17 13.07 6.77
CA PRO A 186 -17.48 12.44 6.65
C PRO A 186 -17.43 11.12 5.86
N PRO A 187 -18.37 10.19 6.08
CA PRO A 187 -18.52 8.99 5.24
C PRO A 187 -18.55 9.33 3.75
N GLY A 188 -17.96 8.48 2.92
CA GLY A 188 -17.81 8.74 1.49
C GLY A 188 -16.77 9.81 1.11
N LEU A 189 -16.11 10.47 2.07
CA LEU A 189 -14.94 11.31 1.83
C LEU A 189 -13.71 10.68 2.47
N PHE A 190 -12.61 10.62 1.71
CA PHE A 190 -11.31 10.31 2.29
C PHE A 190 -10.20 11.12 1.62
N ALA A 191 -9.14 11.35 2.38
CA ALA A 191 -7.91 11.94 1.89
C ALA A 191 -6.88 10.82 1.71
N ASP A 192 -6.43 10.62 0.48
CA ASP A 192 -5.20 9.87 0.27
C ASP A 192 -4.03 10.76 0.70
N ASN A 193 -3.46 10.41 1.84
CA ASN A 193 -2.16 10.92 2.21
C ASN A 193 -1.11 10.16 1.45
N SER A 194 -0.74 10.74 0.29
CA SER A 194 0.15 10.07 -0.63
C SER A 194 1.54 9.77 -0.03
N TYR A 195 1.85 10.44 1.08
CA TYR A 195 3.06 10.28 1.87
C TYR A 195 2.95 9.08 2.82
N ASN A 196 1.79 8.85 3.43
CA ASN A 196 1.62 7.80 4.44
C ASN A 196 1.37 6.40 3.87
N TRP A 197 0.81 6.21 2.66
CA TRP A 197 0.84 4.88 2.02
C TRP A 197 2.25 4.42 1.66
N ARG A 198 3.20 5.37 1.51
CA ARG A 198 4.62 5.07 1.29
C ARG A 198 5.35 4.69 2.57
N PHE A 199 4.94 5.21 3.73
CA PHE A 199 5.69 5.07 4.99
C PHE A 199 5.01 4.24 6.08
N ALA A 200 3.70 3.99 5.99
CA ALA A 200 2.99 3.16 6.94
C ALA A 200 1.80 2.37 6.33
N PRO A 201 1.93 1.72 5.16
CA PRO A 201 0.86 0.89 4.62
C PRO A 201 0.61 -0.33 5.52
N ARG A 202 -0.61 -0.87 5.53
CA ARG A 202 -0.92 -2.11 6.28
C ARG A 202 -0.24 -3.34 5.68
N LEU A 203 0.02 -3.33 4.38
CA LEU A 203 0.80 -4.33 3.65
C LEU A 203 2.04 -3.71 3.01
N LEU A 204 3.11 -4.48 2.83
CA LEU A 204 4.23 -4.03 2.00
C LEU A 204 3.74 -3.98 0.56
N GLU A 205 3.93 -2.85 -0.12
CA GLU A 205 3.41 -2.67 -1.49
C GLU A 205 1.87 -2.79 -1.59
N GLY A 206 1.14 -2.49 -0.51
CA GLY A 206 -0.32 -2.65 -0.44
C GLY A 206 -1.09 -1.98 -1.57
N GLY A 207 -0.60 -0.84 -2.10
CA GLY A 207 -1.24 -0.15 -3.21
C GLY A 207 -1.40 -0.99 -4.49
N TYR A 208 -0.60 -2.05 -4.67
CA TYR A 208 -0.68 -2.98 -5.81
C TYR A 208 -1.58 -4.19 -5.56
N PHE A 209 -2.16 -4.32 -4.37
CA PHE A 209 -2.90 -5.52 -3.97
C PHE A 209 -4.07 -5.80 -4.92
N PHE A 210 -4.91 -4.80 -5.23
CA PHE A 210 -6.01 -5.00 -6.17
C PHE A 210 -5.58 -5.12 -7.63
N SER A 211 -4.58 -4.37 -8.07
CA SER A 211 -4.13 -4.51 -9.45
C SER A 211 -3.56 -5.91 -9.71
N ASP A 212 -2.76 -6.45 -8.78
CA ASP A 212 -2.25 -7.83 -8.85
C ASP A 212 -3.35 -8.88 -8.67
N LEU A 213 -4.37 -8.61 -7.84
CA LEU A 213 -5.53 -9.49 -7.68
C LEU A 213 -6.34 -9.59 -8.98
N ILE A 214 -6.65 -8.45 -9.61
CA ILE A 214 -7.36 -8.40 -10.89
C ILE A 214 -6.54 -9.08 -11.99
N GLN A 215 -5.24 -8.83 -12.01
CA GLN A 215 -4.33 -9.41 -12.99
C GLN A 215 -4.23 -10.93 -12.85
N SER A 216 -4.16 -11.45 -11.63
CA SER A 216 -4.00 -12.90 -11.37
C SER A 216 -5.31 -13.69 -11.38
N GLN A 217 -6.42 -13.11 -10.91
CA GLN A 217 -7.71 -13.79 -10.79
C GLN A 217 -8.71 -13.41 -11.89
N GLY A 218 -8.42 -12.36 -12.65
CA GLY A 218 -9.28 -11.84 -13.69
C GLY A 218 -10.34 -10.85 -13.18
N ARG A 219 -10.76 -9.97 -14.09
CA ARG A 219 -11.74 -8.90 -13.83
C ARG A 219 -13.08 -9.43 -13.33
N ASP A 220 -13.57 -10.55 -13.86
CA ASP A 220 -14.88 -11.09 -13.49
C ASP A 220 -14.92 -11.59 -12.04
N ARG A 221 -13.84 -12.24 -11.58
CA ARG A 221 -13.72 -12.69 -10.18
C ARG A 221 -13.66 -11.49 -9.25
N PHE A 222 -12.83 -10.50 -9.59
CA PHE A 222 -12.76 -9.26 -8.85
C PHE A 222 -14.10 -8.53 -8.80
N ALA A 223 -14.82 -8.45 -9.91
CA ALA A 223 -16.13 -7.80 -9.96
C ALA A 223 -17.17 -8.50 -9.06
N ARG A 224 -17.13 -9.84 -8.97
CA ARG A 224 -17.97 -10.60 -8.04
C ARG A 224 -17.62 -10.32 -6.58
N PHE A 225 -16.33 -10.24 -6.25
CA PHE A 225 -15.88 -9.83 -4.91
C PHE A 225 -16.36 -8.41 -4.59
N TRP A 226 -16.06 -7.46 -5.48
CA TRP A 226 -16.35 -6.04 -5.34
C TRP A 226 -17.82 -5.78 -5.03
N ARG A 227 -18.74 -6.43 -5.78
CA ARG A 227 -20.19 -6.25 -5.64
C ARG A 227 -20.83 -7.20 -4.63
N SER A 228 -20.05 -8.00 -3.91
CA SER A 228 -20.59 -9.00 -3.00
C SER A 228 -21.28 -8.37 -1.79
N PRO A 229 -22.47 -8.84 -1.39
CA PRO A 229 -23.12 -8.43 -0.15
C PRO A 229 -22.54 -9.14 1.09
N LEU A 230 -21.70 -10.16 0.90
CA LEU A 230 -21.12 -10.94 1.99
C LEU A 230 -20.06 -10.14 2.77
N PRO A 231 -19.75 -10.52 4.02
CA PRO A 231 -18.58 -10.01 4.73
C PRO A 231 -17.31 -10.20 3.90
N VAL A 232 -16.37 -9.24 3.95
CA VAL A 232 -15.20 -9.14 3.05
C VAL A 232 -14.44 -10.46 2.91
N ASP A 233 -14.14 -11.13 4.02
CA ASP A 233 -13.43 -12.40 4.00
C ASP A 233 -14.20 -13.51 3.27
N SER A 234 -15.50 -13.64 3.54
CA SER A 234 -16.37 -14.59 2.86
C SER A 234 -16.59 -14.23 1.39
N ALA A 235 -16.73 -12.93 1.08
CA ALA A 235 -16.82 -12.42 -0.28
C ALA A 235 -15.57 -12.76 -1.08
N PHE A 236 -14.38 -12.56 -0.47
CA PHE A 236 -13.10 -12.88 -1.09
C PHE A 236 -12.99 -14.37 -1.38
N GLY A 237 -13.24 -15.22 -0.36
CA GLY A 237 -13.20 -16.67 -0.51
C GLY A 237 -14.15 -17.18 -1.59
N ALA A 238 -15.39 -16.67 -1.62
CA ALA A 238 -16.38 -17.05 -2.62
C ALA A 238 -16.01 -16.62 -4.04
N ALA A 239 -15.41 -15.44 -4.21
CA ALA A 239 -15.08 -14.90 -5.53
C ALA A 239 -13.77 -15.44 -6.10
N MET A 240 -12.75 -15.60 -5.24
CA MET A 240 -11.39 -16.00 -5.62
C MET A 240 -11.16 -17.50 -5.54
N GLY A 241 -11.96 -18.23 -4.75
CA GLY A 241 -11.81 -19.66 -4.52
C GLY A 241 -10.69 -20.02 -3.55
N VAL A 242 -10.07 -19.02 -2.91
CA VAL A 242 -9.03 -19.19 -1.89
C VAL A 242 -9.29 -18.24 -0.72
N PRO A 243 -8.98 -18.62 0.52
CA PRO A 243 -9.03 -17.72 1.66
C PRO A 243 -8.16 -16.48 1.47
N ILE A 244 -8.59 -15.33 2.00
CA ILE A 244 -7.87 -14.05 1.81
C ILE A 244 -6.46 -14.08 2.41
N ASP A 245 -6.28 -14.81 3.51
CA ASP A 245 -5.00 -14.92 4.21
C ASP A 245 -3.97 -15.73 3.42
N GLU A 246 -4.43 -16.79 2.75
CA GLU A 246 -3.62 -17.62 1.86
C GLU A 246 -3.19 -16.88 0.60
N TRP A 247 -4.13 -16.20 -0.05
CA TRP A 247 -3.82 -15.37 -1.21
C TRP A 247 -2.83 -14.26 -0.84
N THR A 248 -3.06 -13.59 0.29
CA THR A 248 -2.22 -12.48 0.76
C THR A 248 -0.82 -12.95 1.11
N LEU A 249 -0.69 -14.13 1.73
CA LEU A 249 0.61 -14.74 2.02
C LEU A 249 1.39 -14.99 0.73
N GLN A 250 0.78 -15.67 -0.25
CA GLN A 250 1.44 -15.94 -1.53
C GLN A 250 1.78 -14.66 -2.28
N TRP A 251 0.91 -13.66 -2.24
CA TRP A 251 1.17 -12.35 -2.82
C TRP A 251 2.34 -11.63 -2.14
N ALA A 252 2.38 -11.64 -0.81
CA ALA A 252 3.45 -11.03 -0.03
C ALA A 252 4.79 -11.71 -0.35
N GLU A 253 4.85 -13.04 -0.37
CA GLU A 253 6.06 -13.79 -0.72
C GLU A 253 6.62 -13.43 -2.11
N ARG A 254 5.75 -13.24 -3.11
CA ARG A 254 6.18 -12.78 -4.44
C ARG A 254 6.76 -11.36 -4.42
N LYS A 255 6.23 -10.49 -3.56
CA LYS A 255 6.71 -9.10 -3.42
C LYS A 255 7.96 -8.97 -2.56
N THR A 256 8.15 -9.88 -1.61
CA THR A 256 9.25 -9.83 -0.63
C THR A 256 10.33 -10.87 -0.86
N TYR A 257 10.33 -11.56 -2.02
CA TYR A 257 11.25 -12.66 -2.37
C TYR A 257 12.75 -12.39 -2.10
N HIS A 258 13.19 -11.13 -2.10
CA HIS A 258 14.57 -10.73 -1.81
C HIS A 258 14.83 -10.20 -0.39
N MET A 259 13.80 -10.15 0.46
CA MET A 259 13.92 -9.66 1.82
C MET A 259 14.16 -10.84 2.77
N PRO A 260 15.24 -10.81 3.59
CA PRO A 260 15.43 -11.79 4.65
C PRO A 260 14.48 -11.46 5.81
N LEU A 261 13.18 -11.61 5.58
CA LEU A 261 12.12 -11.49 6.58
C LEU A 261 11.78 -12.90 7.04
N GLY A 262 12.43 -13.33 8.11
CA GLY A 262 12.20 -14.64 8.69
C GLY A 262 13.16 -14.89 9.82
N SER A 263 12.77 -15.80 10.71
CA SER A 263 13.52 -16.26 11.88
C SER A 263 14.75 -17.09 11.51
N LYS A 264 15.40 -16.81 10.38
CA LYS A 264 16.69 -17.42 10.06
C LYS A 264 17.72 -16.65 10.88
N VAL A 265 17.97 -17.14 12.10
CA VAL A 265 19.09 -16.66 12.90
C VAL A 265 20.32 -16.77 12.02
N PRO A 266 21.03 -15.66 11.72
CA PRO A 266 22.22 -15.75 10.91
C PRO A 266 23.18 -16.70 11.63
N LEU A 267 23.61 -17.77 10.96
CA LEU A 267 24.51 -18.78 11.52
C LEU A 267 25.72 -18.13 12.20
N GLY A 268 26.26 -17.07 11.60
CA GLY A 268 27.35 -16.27 12.19
C GLY A 268 26.97 -15.60 13.51
N GLY A 269 25.74 -15.12 13.66
CA GLY A 269 25.25 -14.57 14.93
C GLY A 269 25.10 -15.64 16.00
N LEU A 270 24.59 -16.81 15.65
CA LEU A 270 24.46 -17.95 16.57
C LEU A 270 25.84 -18.47 17.01
N LEU A 271 26.79 -18.59 16.07
CA LEU A 271 28.18 -18.93 16.36
C LEU A 271 28.84 -17.88 17.26
N LEU A 272 28.66 -16.58 16.98
CA LEU A 272 29.21 -15.52 17.80
C LEU A 272 28.63 -15.55 19.22
N SER A 273 27.32 -15.76 19.38
CA SER A 273 26.68 -15.93 20.68
C SER A 273 27.23 -17.12 21.45
N LEU A 274 27.46 -18.26 20.78
CA LEU A 274 28.08 -19.44 21.38
C LEU A 274 29.53 -19.18 21.80
N VAL A 275 30.32 -18.49 20.98
CA VAL A 275 31.70 -18.11 21.30
C VAL A 275 31.74 -17.18 22.52
N LEU A 276 30.89 -16.15 22.55
CA LEU A 276 30.80 -15.23 23.67
C LEU A 276 30.36 -15.94 24.96
N ALA A 277 29.41 -16.87 24.87
CA ALA A 277 29.00 -17.69 26.01
C ALA A 277 30.15 -18.58 26.51
N ALA A 278 30.91 -19.21 25.61
CA ALA A 278 32.06 -20.02 25.97
C ALA A 278 33.18 -19.19 26.63
N VAL A 279 33.45 -17.99 26.12
CA VAL A 279 34.44 -17.07 26.70
C VAL A 279 34.01 -16.61 28.10
N ALA A 280 32.73 -16.28 28.29
CA ALA A 280 32.20 -15.88 29.60
C ALA A 280 32.29 -17.03 30.63
N LEU A 281 31.96 -18.26 30.22
CA LEU A 281 32.10 -19.45 31.07
C LEU A 281 33.57 -19.72 31.43
N ALA A 282 34.47 -19.71 30.44
CA ALA A 282 35.90 -19.91 30.67
C ALA A 282 36.50 -18.82 31.59
N GLY A 283 36.13 -17.55 31.38
CA GLY A 283 36.55 -16.44 32.23
C GLY A 283 36.03 -16.58 33.67
N GLY A 284 34.77 -16.98 33.85
CA GLY A 284 34.18 -17.25 35.16
C GLY A 284 34.89 -18.37 35.91
N VAL A 285 35.18 -19.48 35.23
CA VAL A 285 35.94 -20.61 35.81
C VAL A 285 37.35 -20.19 36.21
N ALA A 286 38.06 -19.46 35.34
CA ALA A 286 39.42 -18.99 35.63
C ALA A 286 39.47 -18.00 36.81
N LEU A 287 38.50 -17.08 36.90
CA LEU A 287 38.40 -16.14 38.02
C LEU A 287 38.05 -16.84 39.33
N ASN A 288 37.18 -17.85 39.30
CA ASN A 288 36.81 -18.61 40.49
C ASN A 288 37.96 -19.51 40.98
N ALA A 289 38.69 -20.15 40.05
CA ALA A 289 39.89 -20.93 40.36
C ALA A 289 40.98 -20.06 41.01
N ARG A 290 41.18 -18.82 40.52
CA ARG A 290 42.12 -17.88 41.16
C ARG A 290 41.71 -17.45 42.56
N ARG A 291 40.42 -17.44 42.89
CA ARG A 291 39.91 -17.11 44.23
C ARG A 291 40.03 -18.26 45.24
N GLN A 292 40.17 -19.50 44.79
CA GLN A 292 40.32 -20.66 45.68
C GLN A 292 41.77 -20.98 46.06
N VAL A 293 42.74 -20.36 45.38
CA VAL A 293 44.18 -20.63 45.55
C VAL A 293 44.90 -19.50 46.32
N GLY A 294 44.20 -18.41 46.65
CA GLY A 294 44.69 -17.33 47.53
C GLY A 294 43.92 -17.31 48.85
#